data_AF-A0A1X7D1Q5-F1
#
_entry.id   AF-A0A1X7D1Q5-F1
#
_cell.length_a   1.000
_cell.length_b   1.000
_cell.length_c   1.000
_cell.angle_alpha   90.00
_cell.angle_beta   90.00
_cell.angle_gamma   90.00
#
_symmetry.space_group_name_H-M   'P 1'
#
loop_
_entity.id
_entity.type
_entity.pdbx_description
1 polymer ?
#
loop_
_entity_poly.entity_id
_entity_poly.type
_entity_poly.pdbx_seq_one_letter_code
_entity_poly.pdbx_strand_id
1 'polypeptide(L)'
;MEYLIAFVCGGLICVVGQLLLDIIKITPAHVMTLFVVTGAVLDGFGLYDKFIEFAGAGATIPITSFGHSLLHGAMKGAEEHGLIGIGMGMFELTSSGISAAILFSFLAALIFKPKG
;
A
#
# COMPACT_ATOMS: atom_id res chain seq x y z
N MET A 1 2.20 -23.69 -2.11
CA MET A 1 0.82 -23.18 -2.28
C MET A 1 0.78 -21.67 -2.03
N GLU A 2 1.54 -21.16 -1.05
CA GLU A 2 1.67 -19.73 -0.73
C GLU A 2 1.93 -18.83 -1.95
N TYR A 3 2.90 -19.15 -2.82
CA TYR A 3 3.16 -18.36 -4.04
C TYR A 3 1.96 -18.28 -4.99
N LEU A 4 1.18 -19.36 -5.11
CA LEU A 4 -0.01 -19.38 -5.96
C LEU A 4 -1.12 -18.51 -5.35
N ILE A 5 -1.33 -18.60 -4.03
CA ILE A 5 -2.31 -17.77 -3.33
C ILE A 5 -1.92 -16.29 -3.42
N ALA A 6 -0.64 -15.96 -3.17
CA ALA A 6 -0.14 -14.60 -3.30
C ALA A 6 -0.31 -14.05 -4.73
N PHE A 7 0.00 -14.85 -5.75
CA PHE A 7 -0.19 -14.48 -7.15
C PHE A 7 -1.67 -14.24 -7.48
N VAL A 8 -2.57 -15.14 -7.04
CA VAL A 8 -4.01 -15.03 -7.32
C VAL A 8 -4.62 -13.85 -6.58
N CYS A 9 -4.33 -13.67 -5.29
CA CYS A 9 -4.87 -12.56 -4.50
C CYS A 9 -4.37 -11.20 -5.01
N GLY A 10 -3.07 -11.06 -5.24
CA GLY A 10 -2.50 -9.84 -5.81
C GLY A 10 -3.02 -9.58 -7.23
N GLY A 11 -3.11 -10.63 -8.05
CA GLY A 11 -3.67 -10.57 -9.40
C GLY A 11 -5.12 -10.12 -9.41
N LEU A 12 -5.97 -10.60 -8.49
CA LEU A 12 -7.36 -10.19 -8.38
C LEU A 12 -7.49 -8.71 -8.00
N ILE A 13 -6.64 -8.20 -7.10
CA ILE A 13 -6.60 -6.76 -6.77
C ILE A 13 -6.25 -5.94 -8.02
N CYS A 14 -5.28 -6.39 -8.82
CA CYS A 14 -4.92 -5.75 -10.09
C CYS A 14 -6.08 -5.78 -11.10
N VAL A 15 -6.79 -6.91 -11.22
CA VAL A 15 -7.97 -7.03 -12.10
C VAL A 15 -9.05 -6.05 -11.68
N VAL A 16 -9.34 -5.91 -10.38
CA VAL A 16 -10.28 -4.90 -9.89
C VAL A 16 -9.82 -3.50 -10.30
N GLY A 17 -8.54 -3.18 -10.14
CA GLY A 17 -7.98 -1.89 -10.56
C GLY A 17 -8.14 -1.63 -12.06
N GLN A 18 -7.86 -2.64 -12.89
CA GLN A 18 -8.04 -2.55 -14.34
C GLN A 18 -9.51 -2.35 -14.72
N LEU A 19 -10.45 -3.07 -14.09
CA LEU A 19 -11.88 -2.88 -14.34
C LEU A 19 -12.36 -1.46 -14.00
N LEU A 20 -11.84 -0.88 -12.91
CA LEU A 20 -12.13 0.51 -12.55
C LEU A 20 -11.64 1.51 -13.62
N LEU A 21 -10.46 1.26 -14.19
CA LEU A 21 -9.88 2.10 -15.25
C LEU A 21 -10.58 1.92 -16.60
N ASP A 22 -10.82 0.67 -17.00
CA ASP A 22 -11.23 0.35 -18.37
C ASP A 22 -12.76 0.41 -18.55
N ILE A 23 -13.51 -0.06 -17.54
CA ILE A 23 -14.97 -0.14 -17.59
C ILE A 23 -15.60 1.09 -16.96
N ILE A 24 -15.21 1.42 -15.72
CA ILE A 24 -15.79 2.56 -14.98
C ILE A 24 -15.17 3.89 -15.45
N LYS A 25 -13.99 3.85 -16.09
CA LYS A 25 -13.30 5.03 -16.63
C LYS A 25 -13.01 6.10 -15.58
N ILE A 26 -12.75 5.68 -14.34
CA ILE A 26 -12.27 6.61 -13.30
C ILE A 26 -10.78 6.87 -13.47
N THR A 27 -10.34 8.05 -13.06
CA THR A 27 -8.93 8.42 -13.27
C THR A 27 -8.00 7.56 -12.40
N PRO A 28 -6.73 7.36 -12.82
CA PRO A 28 -5.76 6.62 -12.02
C PRO A 28 -5.64 7.12 -10.58
N ALA A 29 -5.72 8.44 -10.38
CA ALA A 29 -5.70 9.05 -9.05
C ALA A 29 -6.88 8.59 -8.16
N HIS A 30 -8.09 8.46 -8.73
CA HIS A 30 -9.25 7.97 -7.99
C HIS A 30 -9.10 6.48 -7.63
N VAL A 31 -8.60 5.65 -8.54
CA VAL A 31 -8.34 4.22 -8.27
C VAL A 31 -7.32 4.05 -7.14
N MET A 32 -6.22 4.79 -7.21
CA MET A 32 -5.19 4.78 -6.17
C MET A 32 -5.77 5.20 -4.82
N THR A 33 -6.50 6.32 -4.78
CA THR A 33 -7.10 6.83 -3.55
C THR A 33 -8.10 5.84 -2.97
N LEU A 34 -8.94 5.22 -3.80
CA LEU A 34 -9.90 4.20 -3.39
C LEU A 34 -9.22 3.02 -2.73
N PHE A 35 -8.14 2.50 -3.34
CA PHE A 35 -7.38 1.37 -2.80
C PHE A 35 -6.70 1.71 -1.47
N VAL A 36 -6.07 2.88 -1.37
CA VAL A 36 -5.46 3.34 -0.11
C VAL A 36 -6.51 3.50 0.98
N VAL A 37 -7.62 4.17 0.71
CA VAL A 37 -8.70 4.36 1.69
C VAL A 37 -9.32 3.01 2.10
N THR A 38 -9.52 2.10 1.15
CA THR A 38 -10.04 0.76 1.44
C THR A 38 -9.10 -0.01 2.35
N GLY A 39 -7.78 0.04 2.11
CA GLY A 39 -6.78 -0.57 2.97
C GLY A 39 -6.80 -0.03 4.39
N ALA A 40 -6.87 1.29 4.56
CA ALA A 40 -6.98 1.93 5.87
C ALA A 40 -8.29 1.52 6.59
N VAL A 41 -9.42 1.53 5.89
CA VAL A 41 -10.70 1.10 6.49
C VAL A 41 -10.64 -0.35 6.93
N LEU A 42 -10.08 -1.25 6.13
CA LEU A 42 -9.93 -2.66 6.47
C LEU A 42 -8.98 -2.88 7.65
N ASP A 43 -7.91 -2.09 7.75
CA ASP A 43 -7.01 -2.10 8.92
C ASP A 43 -7.73 -1.67 10.19
N GLY A 44 -8.57 -0.64 10.13
CA GLY A 44 -9.35 -0.17 11.28
C GLY A 44 -10.29 -1.23 11.88
N PHE A 45 -10.67 -2.25 11.10
CA PHE A 45 -11.45 -3.41 11.56
C PHE A 45 -10.59 -4.66 11.83
N GLY A 46 -9.27 -4.59 11.69
CA GLY A 46 -8.35 -5.73 11.79
C GLY A 46 -8.58 -6.79 10.70
N LEU A 47 -9.24 -6.42 9.59
CA LEU A 47 -9.51 -7.33 8.47
C LEU A 47 -8.32 -7.43 7.52
N TYR A 48 -7.57 -6.34 7.38
CA TYR A 48 -6.42 -6.32 6.47
C TYR A 48 -5.27 -7.20 7.00
N ASP A 49 -5.03 -7.23 8.32
CA ASP A 49 -4.04 -8.13 8.94
C ASP A 49 -4.37 -9.61 8.65
N LYS A 50 -5.63 -10.02 8.84
CA LYS A 50 -6.10 -11.38 8.49
C LYS A 50 -5.96 -11.68 7.00
N PHE A 51 -6.16 -10.67 6.17
CA PHE A 51 -5.96 -10.81 4.74
C PHE A 51 -4.47 -10.98 4.38
N ILE A 52 -3.57 -10.29 5.08
CA ILE A 52 -2.12 -10.50 4.96
C ILE A 52 -1.74 -11.91 5.41
N GLU A 53 -2.27 -12.41 6.54
CA GLU A 53 -2.01 -13.77 7.01
C GLU A 53 -2.42 -14.84 5.98
N PHE A 54 -3.50 -14.60 5.23
CA PHE A 54 -3.98 -15.52 4.20
C PHE A 54 -3.24 -15.38 2.86
N ALA A 55 -3.08 -14.15 2.36
CA ALA A 55 -2.60 -13.87 1.01
C ALA A 55 -1.09 -13.57 0.94
N GLY A 56 -0.44 -13.34 2.08
CA GLY A 56 0.97 -12.99 2.19
C GLY A 56 1.33 -11.81 1.29
N ALA A 57 2.35 -12.01 0.44
CA ALA A 57 2.81 -11.01 -0.52
C ALA A 57 1.71 -10.49 -1.48
N GLY A 58 0.65 -11.29 -1.72
CA GLY A 58 -0.49 -10.86 -2.53
C GLY A 58 -1.29 -9.72 -1.92
N ALA A 59 -1.25 -9.55 -0.60
CA ALA A 59 -1.89 -8.45 0.12
C ALA A 59 -0.91 -7.35 0.53
N THR A 60 0.38 -7.65 0.74
CA THR A 60 1.35 -6.64 1.22
C THR A 60 1.96 -5.79 0.10
N ILE A 61 1.97 -6.28 -1.14
CA ILE A 61 2.58 -5.57 -2.28
C ILE A 61 1.65 -4.54 -2.93
N PRO A 62 0.33 -4.79 -3.11
CA PRO A 62 -0.56 -3.80 -3.72
C PRO A 62 -0.70 -2.52 -2.87
N ILE A 63 -1.01 -1.39 -3.52
CA ILE A 63 -1.14 -0.06 -2.88
C ILE A 63 -2.21 -0.03 -1.77
N THR A 64 -3.13 -0.99 -1.73
CA THR A 64 -4.06 -1.17 -0.60
C THR A 64 -3.29 -1.34 0.72
N SER A 65 -2.15 -2.02 0.71
CA SER A 65 -1.31 -2.23 1.90
C SER A 65 -0.71 -0.93 2.41
N PHE A 66 -0.53 0.06 1.53
CA PHE A 66 -0.04 1.37 1.94
C PHE A 66 -1.03 2.06 2.89
N GLY A 67 -2.33 1.96 2.60
CA GLY A 67 -3.38 2.47 3.48
C GLY A 67 -3.43 1.77 4.84
N HIS A 68 -3.29 0.44 4.84
CA HIS A 68 -3.14 -0.36 6.06
C HIS A 68 -1.94 0.11 6.89
N SER A 69 -0.75 0.20 6.28
CA SER A 69 0.46 0.64 6.97
C SER A 69 0.38 2.07 7.50
N LEU A 70 -0.32 2.98 6.79
CA LEU A 70 -0.56 4.35 7.28
C LEU A 70 -1.40 4.37 8.55
N LEU A 71 -2.53 3.67 8.56
CA LEU A 71 -3.41 3.65 9.72
C LEU A 71 -2.75 2.90 10.89
N HIS A 72 -2.16 1.74 10.63
CA HIS A 72 -1.47 0.94 11.63
C HIS A 72 -0.32 1.73 12.28
N GLY A 73 0.48 2.43 11.46
CA GLY A 73 1.54 3.32 11.94
C GLY A 73 0.99 4.49 12.75
N ALA A 74 -0.09 5.13 12.30
CA ALA A 74 -0.76 6.21 13.02
C ALA A 74 -1.23 5.78 14.41
N MET A 75 -1.88 4.61 14.50
CA MET A 75 -2.41 4.07 15.74
C MET A 75 -1.29 3.70 16.70
N LYS A 76 -0.24 3.03 16.22
CA LYS A 76 0.93 2.71 17.04
C LYS A 76 1.61 3.98 17.57
N GLY A 77 1.81 4.98 16.71
CA GLY A 77 2.37 6.26 17.13
C GLY A 77 1.48 6.97 18.15
N ALA A 78 0.16 6.89 18.01
CA ALA A 78 -0.79 7.45 18.96
C ALA A 78 -0.68 6.82 20.35
N GLU A 79 -0.45 5.51 20.43
CA GLU A 79 -0.24 4.80 21.69
C GLU A 79 1.06 5.21 22.38
N GLU A 80 2.14 5.44 21.63
CA GLU A 80 3.46 5.76 22.17
C GLU A 80 3.63 7.26 22.53
N HIS A 81 3.05 8.15 21.72
CA HIS A 81 3.31 9.59 21.77
C HIS A 81 2.04 10.46 21.79
N GLY A 82 0.87 9.87 22.01
CA GLY A 82 -0.41 10.58 22.04
C GLY A 82 -0.74 11.23 20.69
N LEU A 83 -1.44 12.36 20.71
CA LEU A 83 -1.92 13.02 19.48
C LEU A 83 -0.80 13.39 18.49
N ILE A 84 0.38 13.77 18.97
CA ILE A 84 1.54 14.10 18.12
C ILE A 84 2.07 12.83 17.43
N GLY A 85 1.94 11.69 18.10
CA GLY A 85 2.33 10.38 17.62
C GLY A 85 1.58 9.91 16.38
N ILE A 86 0.34 10.37 16.15
CA ILE A 86 -0.44 10.06 14.95
C ILE A 86 0.35 10.48 13.70
N GLY A 87 0.80 11.73 13.66
CA GLY A 87 1.54 12.27 12.52
C GLY A 87 2.90 11.59 12.36
N MET A 88 3.63 11.38 13.46
CA MET A 88 4.95 10.74 13.42
C MET A 88 4.85 9.29 12.91
N GLY A 89 3.94 8.50 13.48
CA GLY A 89 3.78 7.08 13.15
C GLY A 89 3.28 6.84 11.72
N MET A 90 2.42 7.71 11.18
CA MET A 90 1.99 7.65 9.77
C MET A 90 3.18 7.68 8.81
N PHE A 91 4.14 8.58 9.04
CA PHE A 91 5.29 8.73 8.16
C PHE A 91 6.39 7.73 8.46
N GLU A 92 6.54 7.24 9.69
CA GLU A 92 7.60 6.32 10.06
C GLU A 92 7.47 4.96 9.34
N LEU A 93 6.30 4.31 9.43
CA LEU A 93 6.11 2.98 8.86
C LEU A 93 6.21 2.98 7.33
N THR A 94 5.68 4.03 6.69
CA THR A 94 5.64 4.17 5.23
C THR A 94 6.90 4.80 4.62
N SER A 95 7.72 5.50 5.41
CA SER A 95 8.96 6.15 4.95
C SER A 95 9.97 5.16 4.39
N SER A 96 10.06 3.94 4.94
CA SER A 96 10.99 2.92 4.46
C SER A 96 10.79 2.58 2.98
N GLY A 97 9.53 2.36 2.56
CA GLY A 97 9.18 2.05 1.18
C GLY A 97 9.40 3.23 0.23
N ILE A 98 9.01 4.44 0.64
CA ILE A 98 9.20 5.65 -0.16
C ILE A 98 10.69 5.97 -0.32
N SER A 99 11.47 5.90 0.76
CA SER A 99 12.90 6.16 0.75
C SER A 99 13.65 5.16 -0.12
N ALA A 100 13.29 3.87 -0.04
CA ALA A 100 13.84 2.85 -0.92
C ALA A 100 13.51 3.14 -2.39
N ALA A 101 12.24 3.45 -2.70
CA ALA A 101 11.82 3.78 -4.06
C ALA A 101 12.59 4.97 -4.63
N ILE A 102 12.77 6.05 -3.84
CA ILE A 102 13.54 7.23 -4.26
C ILE A 102 15.02 6.87 -4.48
N LEU A 103 15.65 6.17 -3.52
CA LEU A 103 17.05 5.81 -3.60
C LEU A 103 17.35 4.94 -4.83
N PHE A 104 16.60 3.87 -5.04
CA PHE A 104 16.82 2.97 -6.17
C PHE A 104 16.46 3.63 -7.51
N SER A 105 15.44 4.50 -7.55
CA SER A 105 15.14 5.29 -8.74
C SER A 105 16.27 6.24 -9.09
N PHE A 106 16.88 6.88 -8.09
CA PHE A 106 18.06 7.73 -8.27
C PHE A 106 19.26 6.93 -8.81
N LEU A 107 19.58 5.79 -8.20
CA LEU A 107 20.68 4.93 -8.66
C LEU A 107 20.46 4.43 -10.10
N ALA A 108 19.23 4.05 -10.45
CA ALA A 108 18.88 3.68 -11.82
C ALA A 108 19.08 4.84 -12.81
N ALA A 109 18.71 6.06 -12.42
CA ALA A 109 18.88 7.27 -13.24
C ALA A 109 20.34 7.69 -13.44
N LEU A 110 21.29 7.18 -12.64
CA LEU A 110 22.73 7.39 -12.88
C LEU A 110 23.28 6.53 -14.01
N ILE A 111 22.70 5.33 -14.20
CA ILE A 111 23.15 4.35 -15.21
C ILE A 111 22.36 4.54 -16.51
N PHE A 112 21.06 4.77 -16.39
CA PHE A 112 20.15 4.94 -17.51
C PHE A 112 19.78 6.41 -17.68
N LYS A 113 19.43 6.81 -18.91
CA LYS A 113 18.93 8.16 -19.20
C LYS A 113 17.40 8.12 -19.29
N PRO A 114 16.67 8.26 -18.16
CA PRO A 114 15.22 8.19 -18.18
C PRO A 114 14.64 9.33 -19.01
N LYS A 115 13.65 9.02 -19.84
CA LYS A 115 12.82 10.00 -20.53
C LYS A 115 11.61 10.25 -19.63
N GLY A 116 11.73 11.26 -18.76
CA GLY A 116 10.60 11.75 -17.95
C GLY A 116 9.51 12.36 -18.82
#